data_AF-A0A353WF25-F1
#
_entry.id   AF-A0A353WF25-F1
#
_cell.length_a   1.000
_cell.length_b   1.000
_cell.length_c   1.000
_cell.angle_alpha   90.00
_cell.angle_beta   90.00
_cell.angle_gamma   90.00
#
_symmetry.space_group_name_H-M   'P 1'
#
loop_
_entity.id
_entity.type
_entity.pdbx_description
1 polymer ?
#
loop_
_entity_poly.entity_id
_entity_poly.type
_entity_poly.pdbx_seq_one_letter_code
_entity_poly.pdbx_strand_id
1 'polypeptide(L)'
;GLVQGGILAGSGAVILSGEIQGPINLYLDKSGSLDIRETTKTGSSFNYYGVKQAQVASGAQLVEAPQFHEFVTKPAKPVWWWRFLISLFSALVLGMVLTSLIPGKLQEVITEALSNPWRSLGWGALWAFIVPIMVIVLMVTIIGLPLALVLAAIYFIGLILAPIVAGASLGWFIKSKSGEGWLTKQRLLVVVLVGIFIYRLIVFIPFIGGLVGLVGALWAWGAILQVQRKLIQSFR
;
A
#
# COMPACT_ATOMS: atom_id res chain seq x y z
N GLY A 1 -12.29 -16.88 41.10
CA GLY A 1 -13.13 -16.00 41.95
C GLY A 1 -14.59 -16.19 41.57
N LEU A 2 -15.53 -15.75 42.41
CA LEU A 2 -16.97 -15.85 42.11
C LEU A 2 -17.40 -14.65 41.25
N VAL A 3 -18.01 -14.91 40.09
CA VAL A 3 -18.51 -13.89 39.16
C VAL A 3 -20.03 -14.04 39.04
N GLN A 4 -20.76 -13.07 39.60
CA GLN A 4 -22.23 -13.04 39.56
C GLN A 4 -22.81 -12.45 38.26
N GLY A 5 -21.97 -11.78 37.45
CA GLY A 5 -22.38 -11.13 36.19
C GLY A 5 -22.03 -11.93 34.93
N GLY A 6 -22.56 -11.50 33.78
CA GLY A 6 -22.19 -12.05 32.47
C GLY A 6 -20.78 -11.62 32.04
N ILE A 7 -20.07 -12.50 31.33
CA ILE A 7 -18.68 -12.26 30.87
C ILE A 7 -18.68 -12.09 29.35
N LEU A 8 -18.15 -10.97 28.88
CA LEU A 8 -17.83 -10.71 27.48
C LEU A 8 -16.33 -10.42 27.38
N ALA A 9 -15.56 -11.29 26.74
CA ALA A 9 -14.11 -11.09 26.60
C ALA A 9 -13.56 -11.58 25.26
N GLY A 10 -12.60 -10.83 24.72
CA GLY A 10 -11.82 -11.19 23.54
C GLY A 10 -10.34 -11.34 23.90
N SER A 11 -9.74 -12.52 23.74
CA SER A 11 -8.33 -12.76 24.13
C SER A 11 -7.67 -13.89 23.34
N GLY A 12 -6.36 -13.80 23.15
CA GLY A 12 -5.54 -14.88 22.62
C GLY A 12 -5.27 -16.01 23.62
N ALA A 13 -5.50 -15.81 24.93
CA ALA A 13 -5.46 -16.91 25.89
C ALA A 13 -6.43 -16.60 27.03
N VAL A 14 -7.29 -17.57 27.37
CA VAL A 14 -8.26 -17.44 28.44
C VAL A 14 -8.14 -18.63 29.37
N ILE A 15 -7.93 -18.35 30.66
CA ILE A 15 -7.91 -19.35 31.73
C ILE A 15 -9.11 -19.07 32.62
N LEU A 16 -10.00 -20.05 32.77
CA LEU A 16 -11.16 -19.97 33.65
C LEU A 16 -10.90 -20.76 34.94
N SER A 17 -11.08 -20.10 36.09
CA SER A 17 -10.99 -20.72 37.41
C SER A 17 -11.91 -20.02 38.43
N GLY A 18 -13.02 -20.67 38.79
CA GLY A 18 -13.98 -20.18 39.79
C GLY A 18 -15.45 -20.43 39.42
N GLU A 19 -16.36 -19.88 40.22
CA GLU A 19 -17.81 -20.03 40.02
C GLU A 19 -18.37 -18.85 39.20
N ILE A 20 -19.09 -19.14 38.11
CA ILE A 20 -19.69 -18.15 37.21
C ILE A 20 -21.17 -18.45 37.08
N GLN A 21 -22.01 -17.48 37.48
CA GLN A 21 -23.47 -17.62 37.50
C GLN A 21 -24.17 -16.91 36.32
N GLY A 22 -23.44 -16.11 35.54
CA GLY A 22 -23.97 -15.36 34.39
C GLY A 22 -23.47 -15.85 33.03
N PRO A 23 -24.12 -15.45 31.90
CA PRO A 23 -23.81 -15.94 30.56
C PRO A 23 -22.39 -15.55 30.12
N ILE A 24 -21.71 -16.47 29.46
CA ILE A 24 -20.31 -16.30 29.03
C ILE A 24 -20.26 -16.28 27.50
N ASN A 25 -19.81 -15.17 26.91
CA ASN A 25 -19.43 -15.11 25.49
C ASN A 25 -17.95 -14.76 25.36
N LEU A 26 -17.18 -15.69 24.78
CA LEU A 26 -15.74 -15.54 24.59
C LEU A 26 -15.40 -15.54 23.10
N TYR A 27 -14.55 -14.59 22.70
CA TYR A 27 -14.00 -14.48 21.36
C TYR A 27 -12.49 -14.75 21.43
N LEU A 28 -12.02 -15.92 20.96
CA LEU A 28 -10.58 -16.18 20.91
C LEU A 28 -9.99 -15.91 19.52
N ASP A 29 -8.75 -15.43 19.52
CA ASP A 29 -7.97 -15.18 18.31
C ASP A 29 -7.62 -16.50 17.59
N LYS A 30 -7.11 -16.42 16.35
CA LYS A 30 -6.79 -17.56 15.47
C LYS A 30 -5.83 -18.59 16.09
N SER A 31 -5.02 -18.19 17.07
CA SER A 31 -4.09 -19.04 17.82
C SER A 31 -4.52 -19.27 19.27
N GLY A 32 -5.71 -18.81 19.65
CA GLY A 32 -6.05 -18.66 21.04
C GLY A 32 -6.37 -19.96 21.77
N SER A 33 -5.87 -20.09 22.99
CA SER A 33 -6.09 -21.26 23.84
C SER A 33 -7.06 -20.95 24.98
N LEU A 34 -8.11 -21.77 25.10
CA LEU A 34 -9.04 -21.76 26.22
C LEU A 34 -8.73 -22.95 27.12
N ASP A 35 -8.30 -22.68 28.35
CA ASP A 35 -8.05 -23.67 29.40
C ASP A 35 -9.13 -23.55 30.49
N ILE A 36 -9.94 -24.59 30.64
CA ILE A 36 -10.99 -24.68 31.65
C ILE A 36 -10.50 -25.58 32.78
N ARG A 37 -10.17 -24.99 33.93
CA ARG A 37 -9.67 -25.72 35.10
C ARG A 37 -10.80 -26.36 35.92
N GLU A 38 -10.48 -27.44 36.63
CA GLU A 38 -11.40 -28.27 37.41
C GLU A 38 -12.25 -27.50 38.45
N THR A 39 -11.75 -26.34 38.91
CA THR A 39 -12.45 -25.47 39.87
C THR A 39 -13.61 -24.65 39.26
N THR A 40 -13.92 -24.83 37.98
CA THR A 40 -14.90 -24.00 37.27
C THR A 40 -16.30 -24.57 37.40
N LYS A 41 -17.20 -23.81 38.06
CA LYS A 41 -18.63 -24.12 38.18
C LYS A 41 -19.41 -23.13 37.34
N THR A 42 -20.14 -23.61 36.34
CA THR A 42 -20.91 -22.76 35.43
C THR A 42 -22.39 -23.13 35.51
N GLY A 43 -23.26 -22.18 35.87
CA GLY A 43 -24.70 -22.37 36.01
C GLY A 43 -25.54 -21.86 34.82
N SER A 44 -24.91 -21.48 33.70
CA SER A 44 -25.54 -20.76 32.60
C SER A 44 -24.89 -21.04 31.24
N SER A 45 -25.51 -20.57 30.15
CA SER A 45 -25.08 -20.82 28.77
C SER A 45 -23.67 -20.31 28.48
N PHE A 46 -22.88 -21.18 27.81
CA PHE A 46 -21.49 -20.95 27.46
C PHE A 46 -21.30 -20.95 25.94
N ASN A 47 -21.08 -19.77 25.36
CA ASN A 47 -20.81 -19.60 23.93
C ASN A 47 -19.35 -19.22 23.72
N TYR A 48 -18.66 -20.00 22.88
CA TYR A 48 -17.27 -19.75 22.56
C TYR A 48 -17.04 -19.74 21.06
N TYR A 49 -16.43 -18.65 20.57
CA TYR A 49 -16.04 -18.45 19.19
C TYR A 49 -14.53 -18.60 19.06
N GLY A 50 -14.05 -19.61 18.31
CA GLY A 50 -12.63 -19.92 18.19
C GLY A 50 -12.29 -20.76 16.96
N VAL A 51 -11.00 -20.96 16.70
CA VAL A 51 -10.50 -21.85 15.63
C VAL A 51 -10.06 -23.21 16.18
N LYS A 52 -9.76 -23.30 17.49
CA LYS A 52 -9.38 -24.55 18.18
C LYS A 52 -10.38 -24.90 19.27
N GLN A 53 -10.70 -26.20 19.38
CA GLN A 53 -11.51 -26.75 20.47
C GLN A 53 -10.84 -26.48 21.83
N ALA A 54 -11.64 -26.10 22.82
CA ALA A 54 -11.17 -25.86 24.18
C ALA A 54 -10.62 -27.15 24.81
N GLN A 55 -9.52 -27.05 25.58
CA GLN A 55 -9.05 -28.18 26.38
C GLN A 55 -9.79 -28.15 27.71
N VAL A 56 -10.61 -29.17 27.98
CA VAL A 56 -11.41 -29.28 29.20
C VAL A 56 -10.73 -30.27 30.13
N ALA A 57 -10.31 -29.81 31.32
CA ALA A 57 -9.75 -30.68 32.35
C ALA A 57 -10.83 -31.59 32.96
N SER A 58 -10.47 -32.82 33.31
CA SER A 58 -11.40 -33.93 33.62
C SER A 58 -12.18 -33.81 34.95
N GLY A 59 -12.24 -32.63 35.56
CA GLY A 59 -12.94 -32.33 36.82
C GLY A 59 -13.91 -31.14 36.76
N ALA A 60 -14.16 -30.54 35.58
CA ALA A 60 -15.07 -29.41 35.45
C ALA A 60 -16.56 -29.82 35.53
N GLN A 61 -17.30 -29.27 36.49
CA GLN A 61 -18.75 -29.48 36.63
C GLN A 61 -19.50 -28.42 35.82
N LEU A 62 -19.81 -28.75 34.56
CA LEU A 62 -20.57 -27.90 33.64
C LEU A 62 -22.02 -28.41 33.56
N VAL A 63 -23.00 -27.52 33.76
CA VAL A 63 -24.44 -27.85 33.66
C VAL A 63 -24.87 -28.06 32.20
N GLU A 64 -24.22 -27.39 31.25
CA GLU A 64 -24.46 -27.53 29.80
C GLU A 64 -23.13 -27.64 29.02
N ALA A 65 -23.15 -28.40 27.92
CA ALA A 65 -21.98 -28.56 27.06
C ALA A 65 -21.69 -27.26 26.27
N PRO A 66 -20.42 -26.82 26.19
CA PRO A 66 -20.06 -25.55 25.55
C PRO A 66 -20.35 -25.58 24.04
N GLN A 67 -21.09 -24.58 23.54
CA GLN A 67 -21.41 -24.47 22.11
C GLN A 67 -20.29 -23.76 21.34
N PHE A 68 -19.46 -24.56 20.66
CA PHE A 68 -18.37 -24.09 19.84
C PHE A 68 -18.87 -23.56 18.49
N HIS A 69 -18.58 -22.29 18.22
CA HIS A 69 -18.82 -21.66 16.93
C HIS A 69 -17.48 -21.42 16.23
N GLU A 70 -17.22 -22.18 15.18
CA GLU A 70 -15.97 -22.07 14.43
C GLU A 70 -15.91 -20.73 13.68
N PHE A 71 -14.83 -19.96 13.89
CA PHE A 71 -14.56 -18.83 13.00
C PHE A 71 -14.22 -19.37 11.61
N VAL A 72 -15.19 -19.35 10.71
CA VAL A 72 -14.97 -19.60 9.27
C VAL A 72 -14.09 -18.47 8.72
N THR A 73 -12.78 -18.56 8.90
CA THR A 73 -11.83 -17.68 8.22
C THR A 73 -11.81 -18.10 6.76
N LYS A 74 -12.67 -17.50 5.94
CA LYS A 74 -12.57 -17.66 4.49
C LYS A 74 -11.15 -17.28 4.08
N PRO A 75 -10.38 -18.16 3.41
CA PRO A 75 -9.05 -17.81 2.95
C PRO A 75 -9.19 -16.59 2.05
N ALA A 76 -8.49 -15.52 2.41
CA ALA A 76 -8.47 -14.30 1.62
C ALA A 76 -7.97 -14.68 0.21
N LYS A 77 -8.82 -14.48 -0.80
CA LYS A 77 -8.44 -14.72 -2.19
C LYS A 77 -7.15 -13.96 -2.46
N PRO A 78 -6.23 -14.50 -3.27
CA PRO A 78 -4.95 -13.85 -3.53
C PRO A 78 -5.19 -12.47 -4.19
N VAL A 79 -5.18 -11.39 -3.40
CA VAL A 79 -5.52 -10.01 -3.83
C VAL A 79 -4.43 -9.41 -4.73
N TRP A 80 -3.24 -10.01 -4.74
CA TRP A 80 -2.06 -9.50 -5.45
C TRP A 80 -2.25 -9.32 -6.97
N TRP A 81 -2.81 -10.30 -7.68
CA TRP A 81 -3.03 -10.22 -9.14
C TRP A 81 -4.14 -9.21 -9.49
N TRP A 82 -5.19 -9.14 -8.66
CA TRP A 82 -6.25 -8.14 -8.83
C TRP A 82 -5.72 -6.72 -8.61
N ARG A 83 -4.89 -6.52 -7.59
CA ARG A 83 -4.21 -5.24 -7.32
C ARG A 83 -3.27 -4.86 -8.46
N PHE A 84 -2.56 -5.81 -9.06
CA PHE A 84 -1.73 -5.58 -10.22
C PHE A 84 -2.54 -5.11 -11.43
N LEU A 85 -3.66 -5.79 -11.75
CA LEU A 85 -4.54 -5.40 -12.85
C LEU A 85 -5.05 -3.96 -12.68
N ILE A 86 -5.58 -3.63 -11.51
CA ILE A 86 -6.04 -2.26 -11.21
C ILE A 86 -4.90 -1.26 -11.41
N SER A 87 -3.73 -1.53 -10.83
CA SER A 87 -2.57 -0.64 -10.95
C SER A 87 -2.08 -0.47 -12.40
N LEU A 88 -2.17 -1.51 -13.22
CA LEU A 88 -1.78 -1.48 -14.63
C LEU A 88 -2.76 -0.61 -15.42
N PHE A 89 -4.07 -0.88 -15.31
CA PHE A 89 -5.10 -0.12 -16.01
C PHE A 89 -5.11 1.35 -15.58
N SER A 90 -4.98 1.64 -14.28
CA SER A 90 -4.86 3.03 -13.79
C SER A 90 -3.65 3.74 -14.41
N ALA A 91 -2.49 3.08 -14.49
CA ALA A 91 -1.29 3.68 -15.09
C ALA A 91 -1.44 3.93 -16.60
N LEU A 92 -2.09 3.02 -17.32
CA LEU A 92 -2.35 3.17 -18.75
C LEU A 92 -3.32 4.33 -19.03
N VAL A 93 -4.41 4.41 -18.26
CA VAL A 93 -5.38 5.52 -18.38
C VAL A 93 -4.70 6.85 -18.07
N LEU A 94 -3.95 6.94 -16.97
CA LEU A 94 -3.23 8.17 -16.63
C LEU A 94 -2.18 8.53 -17.68
N GLY A 95 -1.43 7.56 -18.20
CA GLY A 95 -0.47 7.76 -19.29
C GLY A 95 -1.13 8.28 -20.57
N MET A 96 -2.30 7.74 -20.93
CA MET A 96 -3.10 8.19 -22.05
C MET A 96 -3.57 9.64 -21.87
N VAL A 97 -4.10 9.96 -20.69
CA VAL A 97 -4.58 11.30 -20.34
C VAL A 97 -3.43 12.31 -20.41
N LEU A 98 -2.29 12.02 -19.77
CA LEU A 98 -1.12 12.91 -19.75
C LEU A 98 -0.54 13.14 -21.14
N THR A 99 -0.41 12.07 -21.94
CA THR A 99 0.09 12.17 -23.31
C THR A 99 -0.85 12.96 -24.22
N SER A 100 -2.17 12.93 -23.95
CA SER A 100 -3.16 13.65 -24.74
C SER A 100 -3.26 15.13 -24.35
N LEU A 101 -3.22 15.44 -23.04
CA LEU A 101 -3.36 16.80 -22.51
C LEU A 101 -2.09 17.63 -22.72
N ILE A 102 -0.93 17.08 -22.38
CA ILE A 102 0.35 17.82 -22.33
C ILE A 102 1.52 17.05 -22.98
N PRO A 103 1.41 16.63 -24.26
CA PRO A 103 2.44 15.81 -24.92
C PRO A 103 3.82 16.47 -24.95
N GLY A 104 3.90 17.79 -25.14
CA GLY A 104 5.17 18.53 -25.17
C GLY A 104 5.90 18.48 -23.83
N LYS A 105 5.20 18.75 -22.72
CA LYS A 105 5.80 18.66 -21.37
C LYS A 105 6.24 17.25 -21.04
N LEU A 106 5.45 16.24 -21.43
CA LEU A 106 5.82 14.84 -21.22
C LEU A 106 7.10 14.49 -22.00
N GLN A 107 7.22 14.95 -23.25
CA GLN A 107 8.43 14.78 -24.06
C GLN A 107 9.66 15.46 -23.45
N GLU A 108 9.51 16.69 -22.95
CA GLU A 108 10.60 17.39 -22.24
C GLU A 108 11.07 16.61 -21.00
N VAL A 109 10.13 16.11 -20.19
CA VAL A 109 10.46 15.32 -18.99
C VAL A 109 11.16 14.01 -19.36
N ILE A 110 10.68 13.30 -20.38
CA ILE A 110 11.34 12.07 -20.87
C ILE A 110 12.76 12.37 -21.37
N THR A 111 12.93 13.46 -22.11
CA THR A 111 14.23 13.88 -22.65
C THR A 111 15.19 14.26 -21.53
N GLU A 112 14.72 14.97 -20.50
CA GLU A 112 15.52 15.31 -19.32
C GLU A 112 15.92 14.05 -18.54
N ALA A 113 14.97 13.13 -18.36
CA ALA A 113 15.21 11.87 -17.67
C ALA A 113 16.33 11.07 -18.35
N LEU A 114 16.28 10.95 -19.68
CA LEU A 114 17.22 10.15 -20.47
C LEU A 114 18.56 10.84 -20.73
N SER A 115 18.58 12.17 -20.85
CA SER A 115 19.82 12.92 -21.10
C SER A 115 20.72 13.01 -19.87
N ASN A 116 20.13 13.11 -18.66
CA ASN A 116 20.87 13.27 -17.42
C ASN A 116 20.37 12.29 -16.33
N PRO A 117 20.49 10.97 -16.52
CA PRO A 117 19.88 9.98 -15.62
C PRO A 117 20.42 10.06 -14.20
N TRP A 118 21.73 10.25 -14.04
CA TRP A 118 22.37 10.37 -12.72
C TRP A 118 21.98 11.64 -11.97
N ARG A 119 21.85 12.78 -12.67
CA ARG A 119 21.38 14.02 -12.04
C ARG A 119 19.91 13.91 -11.63
N SER A 120 19.07 13.31 -12.48
CA SER A 120 17.67 13.04 -12.17
C SER A 120 17.51 12.09 -10.99
N LEU A 121 18.32 11.04 -10.88
CA LEU A 121 18.34 10.18 -9.69
C LEU A 121 18.81 10.93 -8.44
N GLY A 122 19.88 11.71 -8.52
CA GLY A 122 20.41 12.48 -7.39
C GLY A 122 19.41 13.50 -6.86
N TRP A 123 18.76 14.28 -7.74
CA TRP A 123 17.70 15.21 -7.36
C TRP A 123 16.48 14.48 -6.82
N GLY A 124 16.06 13.39 -7.45
CA GLY A 124 14.95 12.56 -6.97
C GLY A 124 15.19 12.05 -5.55
N ALA A 125 16.37 11.50 -5.28
CA ALA A 125 16.79 11.03 -3.97
C ALA A 125 16.80 12.16 -2.94
N LEU A 126 17.40 13.31 -3.28
CA LEU A 126 17.47 14.46 -2.40
C LEU A 126 16.07 14.92 -1.96
N TRP A 127 15.14 15.08 -2.92
CA TRP A 127 13.78 15.51 -2.63
C TRP A 127 12.94 14.44 -1.93
N ALA A 128 13.19 13.15 -2.20
CA ALA A 128 12.51 12.06 -1.51
C ALA A 128 12.76 12.05 0.00
N PHE A 129 13.92 12.54 0.47
CA PHE A 129 14.21 12.69 1.90
C PHE A 129 13.88 14.08 2.44
N ILE A 130 14.19 15.15 1.70
CA ILE A 130 13.96 16.52 2.18
C ILE A 130 12.47 16.84 2.30
N VAL A 131 11.63 16.44 1.33
CA VAL A 131 10.21 16.82 1.33
C VAL A 131 9.46 16.25 2.53
N PRO A 132 9.57 14.96 2.89
CA PRO A 132 8.91 14.45 4.09
C PRO A 132 9.35 15.18 5.37
N ILE A 133 10.64 15.49 5.50
CA ILE A 133 11.16 16.23 6.66
C ILE A 133 10.54 17.63 6.71
N MET A 134 10.53 18.34 5.58
CA MET A 134 9.91 19.67 5.47
C MET A 134 8.42 19.63 5.80
N VAL A 135 7.68 18.62 5.33
CA VAL A 135 6.26 18.44 5.64
C VAL A 135 6.07 18.25 7.15
N ILE A 136 6.85 17.37 7.79
CA ILE A 136 6.76 17.13 9.24
C ILE A 136 7.06 18.42 10.03
N VAL A 137 8.13 19.13 9.67
CA VAL A 137 8.50 20.40 10.32
C VAL A 137 7.41 21.45 10.16
N LEU A 138 6.81 21.56 8.96
CA LEU A 138 5.73 22.50 8.69
C LEU A 138 4.45 22.14 9.47
N MET A 139 4.14 20.85 9.63
CA MET A 139 2.96 20.40 10.39
C MET A 139 3.01 20.77 11.88
N VAL A 140 4.21 20.94 12.46
CA VAL A 140 4.36 21.40 13.85
C VAL A 140 3.94 22.87 14.02
N THR A 141 3.94 23.64 12.94
CA THR A 141 3.56 25.06 12.97
C THR A 141 2.09 25.24 12.59
N ILE A 142 1.34 26.04 13.35
CA ILE A 142 -0.09 26.32 13.08
C ILE A 142 -0.27 26.93 11.67
N ILE A 143 0.64 27.82 11.28
CA ILE A 143 0.62 28.48 9.95
C ILE A 143 1.17 27.57 8.85
N GLY A 144 2.10 26.66 9.17
CA GLY A 144 2.67 25.74 8.18
C GLY A 144 1.81 24.52 7.91
N LEU A 145 0.80 24.22 8.73
CA LEU A 145 -0.14 23.12 8.46
C LEU A 145 -0.81 23.21 7.07
N PRO A 146 -1.43 24.33 6.64
CA PRO A 146 -1.97 24.44 5.28
C PRO A 146 -0.89 24.30 4.21
N LEU A 147 0.31 24.84 4.44
CA LEU A 147 1.43 24.72 3.50
C LEU A 147 1.95 23.28 3.40
N ALA A 148 1.99 22.56 4.52
CA ALA A 148 2.40 21.16 4.60
C ALA A 148 1.45 20.27 3.81
N LEU A 149 0.14 20.52 3.90
CA LEU A 149 -0.87 19.79 3.13
C LEU A 149 -0.71 20.00 1.62
N VAL A 150 -0.48 21.24 1.18
CA VAL A 150 -0.22 21.55 -0.23
C VAL A 150 1.06 20.86 -0.72
N LEU A 151 2.14 20.95 0.06
CA LEU A 151 3.42 20.33 -0.28
C LEU A 151 3.30 18.80 -0.35
N ALA A 152 2.62 18.19 0.62
CA ALA A 152 2.34 16.76 0.63
C ALA A 152 1.50 16.34 -0.59
N ALA A 153 0.47 17.11 -0.95
CA ALA A 153 -0.35 16.83 -2.13
C ALA A 153 0.49 16.85 -3.42
N ILE A 154 1.34 17.87 -3.62
CA ILE A 154 2.26 17.94 -4.76
C ILE A 154 3.19 16.72 -4.78
N TYR A 155 3.74 16.35 -3.63
CA TYR A 155 4.61 15.19 -3.48
C TYR A 155 3.91 13.88 -3.88
N PHE A 156 2.69 13.65 -3.40
CA PHE A 156 1.92 12.45 -3.74
C PHE A 156 1.50 12.40 -5.21
N ILE A 157 1.05 13.52 -5.78
CA ILE A 157 0.77 13.62 -7.23
C ILE A 157 2.01 13.18 -8.00
N GLY A 158 3.17 13.66 -7.56
CA GLY A 158 4.45 13.22 -8.07
C GLY A 158 4.71 11.74 -8.11
N LEU A 159 4.55 11.10 -6.97
CA LEU A 159 4.74 9.65 -6.84
C LEU A 159 3.76 8.87 -7.73
N ILE A 160 2.55 9.38 -7.94
CA ILE A 160 1.56 8.80 -8.86
C ILE A 160 2.02 8.94 -10.32
N LEU A 161 2.61 10.09 -10.68
CA LEU A 161 3.13 10.36 -12.03
C LEU A 161 4.45 9.63 -12.34
N ALA A 162 5.24 9.35 -11.32
CA ALA A 162 6.56 8.74 -11.45
C ALA A 162 6.60 7.43 -12.27
N PRO A 163 5.75 6.41 -12.01
CA PRO A 163 5.74 5.18 -12.82
C PRO A 163 5.31 5.42 -14.28
N ILE A 164 4.55 6.49 -14.54
CA ILE A 164 4.12 6.86 -15.90
C ILE A 164 5.32 7.40 -16.66
N VAL A 165 6.07 8.33 -16.07
CA VAL A 165 7.28 8.91 -16.68
C VAL A 165 8.37 7.86 -16.83
N ALA A 166 8.56 6.98 -15.85
CA ALA A 166 9.51 5.87 -15.94
C ALA A 166 9.15 4.90 -17.08
N GLY A 167 7.88 4.49 -17.17
CA GLY A 167 7.38 3.66 -18.26
C GLY A 167 7.46 4.34 -19.62
N ALA A 168 7.08 5.62 -19.71
CA ALA A 168 7.17 6.41 -20.92
C ALA A 168 8.62 6.54 -21.42
N SER A 169 9.56 6.77 -20.51
CA SER A 169 10.99 6.86 -20.83
C SER A 169 11.54 5.52 -21.30
N LEU A 170 11.09 4.40 -20.71
CA LEU A 170 11.44 3.05 -21.17
C LEU A 170 10.92 2.79 -22.59
N GLY A 171 9.67 3.15 -22.87
CA GLY A 171 9.07 3.03 -24.21
C GLY A 171 9.85 3.86 -25.24
N TRP A 172 10.18 5.11 -24.90
CA TRP A 172 10.95 5.98 -25.76
C TRP A 172 12.37 5.47 -25.98
N PHE A 173 13.04 4.95 -24.95
CA PHE A 173 14.37 4.33 -25.08
C PHE A 173 14.36 3.16 -26.08
N ILE A 174 13.35 2.28 -26.01
CA ILE A 174 13.19 1.17 -26.95
C ILE A 174 13.02 1.69 -28.39
N LYS A 175 12.18 2.73 -28.58
CA LYS A 175 11.88 3.28 -29.91
C LYS A 175 13.02 4.11 -30.49
N SER A 176 13.75 4.88 -29.68
CA SER A 176 14.85 5.74 -30.12
C SER A 176 16.00 4.95 -30.76
N LYS A 177 16.21 3.69 -30.33
CA LYS A 177 17.16 2.77 -30.96
C LYS A 177 16.80 2.39 -32.40
N SER A 178 15.54 2.59 -32.82
CA SER A 178 15.06 2.28 -34.17
C SER A 178 15.26 3.43 -35.18
N GLY A 179 15.89 4.54 -34.80
CA GLY A 179 16.32 5.60 -35.72
C GLY A 179 15.21 6.52 -36.28
N GLU A 180 13.97 6.39 -35.81
CA GLU A 180 12.88 7.29 -36.21
C GLU A 180 12.91 8.60 -35.38
N GLY A 181 12.81 9.75 -36.05
CA GLY A 181 12.71 11.07 -35.42
C GLY A 181 11.43 11.29 -34.60
N TRP A 182 11.27 12.50 -34.06
CA TRP A 182 10.18 12.88 -33.15
C TRP A 182 8.80 12.43 -33.65
N LEU A 183 8.09 11.71 -32.78
CA LEU A 183 6.87 10.99 -33.09
C LEU A 183 5.66 11.93 -33.20
N THR A 184 4.80 11.69 -34.19
CA THR A 184 3.41 12.22 -34.21
C THR A 184 2.69 11.88 -32.89
N LYS A 185 1.74 12.72 -32.44
CA LYS A 185 0.97 12.49 -31.19
C LYS A 185 0.48 11.05 -31.01
N GLN A 186 -0.04 10.43 -32.07
CA GLN A 186 -0.52 9.04 -32.05
C GLN A 186 0.59 8.03 -31.79
N ARG A 187 1.76 8.19 -32.42
CA ARG A 187 2.91 7.32 -32.19
C ARG A 187 3.51 7.50 -30.79
N LEU A 188 3.55 8.74 -30.28
CA LEU A 188 3.99 9.00 -28.90
C LEU A 188 3.10 8.26 -27.90
N LEU A 189 1.78 8.33 -28.08
CA LEU A 189 0.82 7.63 -27.23
C LEU A 189 1.08 6.12 -27.21
N VAL A 190 1.25 5.49 -28.38
CA VAL A 190 1.56 4.05 -28.45
C VAL A 190 2.86 3.72 -27.72
N VAL A 191 3.92 4.50 -27.94
CA VAL A 191 5.22 4.30 -27.30
C VAL A 191 5.13 4.43 -25.78
N VAL A 192 4.40 5.42 -25.28
CA VAL A 192 4.18 5.63 -23.84
C VAL A 192 3.40 4.46 -23.25
N LEU A 193 2.30 4.03 -23.87
CA LEU A 193 1.48 2.93 -23.36
C LEU A 193 2.24 1.60 -23.34
N VAL A 194 2.97 1.29 -24.41
CA VAL A 194 3.81 0.08 -24.48
C VAL A 194 4.91 0.14 -23.41
N GLY A 195 5.55 1.29 -23.25
CA GLY A 195 6.57 1.48 -22.21
C GLY A 195 6.03 1.31 -20.79
N ILE A 196 4.86 1.87 -20.49
CA ILE A 196 4.17 1.69 -19.19
C ILE A 196 3.81 0.23 -18.96
N PHE A 197 3.30 -0.46 -19.98
CA PHE A 197 2.96 -1.88 -19.89
C PHE A 197 4.19 -2.73 -19.55
N ILE A 198 5.30 -2.54 -20.27
CA ILE A 198 6.56 -3.26 -20.01
C ILE A 198 7.10 -2.91 -18.61
N TYR A 199 7.12 -1.63 -18.24
CA TYR A 199 7.60 -1.22 -16.92
C TYR A 199 6.79 -1.86 -15.79
N ARG A 200 5.46 -1.92 -15.93
CA ARG A 200 4.59 -2.58 -14.94
C ARG A 200 4.84 -4.07 -14.84
N LEU A 201 5.10 -4.76 -15.96
CA LEU A 201 5.49 -6.17 -15.94
C LEU A 201 6.82 -6.38 -15.20
N ILE A 202 7.81 -5.50 -15.37
CA ILE A 202 9.08 -5.59 -14.66
C ILE A 202 8.87 -5.36 -13.15
N VAL A 203 8.07 -4.35 -12.78
CA VAL A 203 7.77 -4.04 -11.37
C VAL A 203 6.94 -5.13 -10.69
N PHE A 204 6.22 -5.96 -11.45
CA PHE A 204 5.47 -7.09 -10.92
C PHE A 204 6.37 -8.25 -10.45
N ILE A 205 7.61 -8.32 -10.95
CA ILE A 205 8.55 -9.39 -10.56
C ILE A 205 8.96 -9.18 -9.09
N PRO A 206 8.76 -10.16 -8.19
CA PRO A 206 9.18 -10.06 -6.80
C PRO A 206 10.71 -9.88 -6.71
N PHE A 207 11.18 -9.22 -5.64
CA PHE A 207 12.59 -8.81 -5.41
C PHE A 207 13.12 -7.73 -6.36
N ILE A 208 13.01 -7.91 -7.67
CA ILE A 208 13.52 -6.97 -8.68
C ILE A 208 12.60 -5.74 -8.78
N GLY A 209 11.29 -5.97 -8.76
CA GLY A 209 10.30 -4.93 -9.00
C GLY A 209 10.27 -3.83 -7.95
N GLY A 210 10.62 -4.15 -6.69
CA GLY A 210 10.77 -3.15 -5.64
C GLY A 210 11.92 -2.19 -5.91
N LEU A 211 13.08 -2.72 -6.31
CA LEU A 211 14.25 -1.91 -6.63
C LEU A 211 14.04 -1.09 -7.91
N VAL A 212 13.52 -1.72 -8.98
CA VAL A 212 13.18 -1.03 -10.23
C VAL A 212 12.12 0.05 -10.00
N GLY A 213 11.12 -0.25 -9.17
CA GLY A 213 10.09 0.70 -8.78
C GLY A 213 10.65 1.90 -8.03
N LEU A 214 11.57 1.68 -7.09
CA LEU A 214 12.22 2.74 -6.32
C LEU A 214 13.12 3.60 -7.21
N VAL A 215 14.02 2.99 -7.97
CA VAL A 215 14.93 3.70 -8.89
C VAL A 215 14.13 4.47 -9.92
N GLY A 216 13.10 3.84 -10.51
CA GLY A 216 12.20 4.49 -11.45
C GLY A 216 11.44 5.67 -10.82
N ALA A 217 10.99 5.53 -9.57
CA ALA A 217 10.31 6.62 -8.87
C ALA A 217 11.23 7.82 -8.62
N LEU A 218 12.43 7.58 -8.09
CA LEU A 218 13.44 8.63 -7.85
C LEU A 218 13.83 9.32 -9.15
N TRP A 219 14.13 8.53 -10.19
CA TRP A 219 14.53 9.04 -11.49
C TRP A 219 13.46 9.91 -12.14
N ALA A 220 12.22 9.42 -12.19
CA ALA A 220 11.10 10.16 -12.75
C ALA A 220 10.78 11.43 -11.96
N TRP A 221 10.85 11.37 -10.62
CA TRP A 221 10.60 12.52 -9.76
C TRP A 221 11.63 13.63 -9.97
N GLY A 222 12.91 13.27 -10.01
CA GLY A 222 13.97 14.25 -10.27
C GLY A 222 13.94 14.83 -11.69
N ALA A 223 13.46 14.07 -12.68
CA ALA A 223 13.24 14.60 -14.03
C ALA A 223 12.12 15.66 -14.06
N ILE A 224 10.99 15.37 -13.40
CA ILE A 224 9.86 16.32 -13.29
C ILE A 224 10.32 17.63 -12.63
N LEU A 225 11.06 17.54 -11.52
CA LEU A 225 11.56 18.71 -10.79
C LEU A 225 12.55 19.54 -11.61
N GLN A 226 13.41 18.90 -12.40
CA GLN A 226 14.35 19.60 -13.26
C GLN A 226 13.65 20.37 -14.39
N VAL A 227 12.64 19.77 -15.02
CA VAL A 227 11.84 20.49 -16.03
C VAL A 227 11.13 21.69 -15.42
N GLN A 228 10.51 21.54 -14.25
CA GLN A 228 9.90 22.68 -13.55
C GLN A 228 10.90 23.79 -13.23
N ARG A 229 12.11 23.43 -12.77
CA ARG A 229 13.18 24.38 -12.51
C ARG A 229 13.58 25.16 -13.77
N LYS A 230 13.72 24.49 -14.92
CA LYS A 230 14.03 25.13 -16.20
C LYS A 230 12.94 26.11 -16.62
N LEU A 231 11.67 25.74 -16.43
CA LEU A 231 10.53 26.63 -16.71
C LEU A 231 10.56 27.89 -15.84
N ILE A 232 10.85 27.76 -14.54
CA ILE A 232 10.94 28.93 -13.64
C ILE A 232 12.10 29.84 -14.04
N GLN A 233 13.22 29.27 -14.49
CA GLN A 233 14.38 30.03 -14.95
C GLN A 233 14.12 30.77 -16.27
N SER A 234 13.28 30.23 -17.17
CA SER A 234 12.94 30.93 -18.42
C SER A 234 12.05 32.17 -18.24
N PHE A 235 11.44 32.36 -17.06
CA PHE A 235 10.67 33.56 -16.72
C PHE A 235 11.50 34.65 -16.02
N ARG A 236 12.78 34.39 -15.74
CA ARG A 236 13.73 35.36 -15.20
C ARG A 236 14.63 35.88 -16.30
#